data_AF-A0A7X8EHL2-F1
#
_entry.id   AF-A0A7X8EHL2-F1
#
_cell.length_a   1.000
_cell.length_b   1.000
_cell.length_c   1.000
_cell.angle_alpha   90.00
_cell.angle_beta   90.00
_cell.angle_gamma   90.00
#
_symmetry.space_group_name_H-M   'P 1'
#
loop_
_entity.id
_entity.type
_entity.pdbx_description
1 polymer ?
#
loop_
_entity_poly.entity_id
_entity_poly.type
_entity_poly.pdbx_seq_one_letter_code
_entity_poly.pdbx_strand_id
1 'polypeptide(L)'
;MLKKIEKFLEITKAAASGVIGVSSAYFLKQFLGVDTKKELWIVFAVTVALFIIISFFNWVITNIIDRSQRLRKMLLGKDFLEGLWIQKLATDSLNEKPVIYSKVYISYENGHYKVTGESYDKDGKFTATFQSHSSEYANHILEYPFTITTIENTEKKVFGTSKLTFSLTDELPNKYIGIVYSNLREKPVYVTAKKLPKKTTVNLTTPEGRTAFKNLID
;
A
#
# COMPACT_ATOMS: atom_id res chain seq x y z
N MET A 1 3.32 -7.82 -2.26
CA MET A 1 2.01 -7.23 -2.60
C MET A 1 1.59 -7.54 -4.03
N LEU A 2 2.43 -7.14 -5.01
CA LEU A 2 2.31 -7.44 -6.43
C LEU A 2 1.90 -8.89 -6.68
N LYS A 3 2.62 -9.87 -6.12
CA LYS A 3 2.35 -11.31 -6.37
C LYS A 3 0.90 -11.80 -6.14
N LYS A 4 0.16 -11.30 -5.14
CA LYS A 4 -1.23 -11.76 -4.88
C LYS A 4 -2.24 -11.08 -5.82
N ILE A 5 -2.06 -9.78 -6.06
CA ILE A 5 -2.88 -9.03 -7.01
C ILE A 5 -2.55 -9.47 -8.44
N GLU A 6 -1.28 -9.64 -8.78
CA GLU A 6 -0.79 -10.24 -10.04
C GLU A 6 -1.36 -11.64 -10.22
N LYS A 7 -1.30 -12.52 -9.21
CA LYS A 7 -1.90 -13.85 -9.31
C LYS A 7 -3.41 -13.80 -9.52
N PHE A 8 -4.12 -12.86 -8.87
CA PHE A 8 -5.55 -12.65 -9.13
C PHE A 8 -5.79 -12.13 -10.56
N LEU A 9 -4.97 -11.20 -11.04
CA LEU A 9 -5.00 -10.67 -12.41
C LEU A 9 -4.65 -11.78 -13.42
N GLU A 10 -3.73 -12.68 -13.11
CA GLU A 10 -3.38 -13.84 -13.94
C GLU A 10 -4.52 -14.85 -14.00
N ILE A 11 -5.16 -15.15 -12.86
CA ILE A 11 -6.32 -16.04 -12.83
C ILE A 11 -7.49 -15.44 -13.62
N THR A 12 -7.74 -14.13 -13.49
CA THR A 12 -8.79 -13.45 -14.26
C THR A 12 -8.44 -13.36 -15.74
N LYS A 13 -7.17 -13.12 -16.09
CA LYS A 13 -6.68 -13.23 -17.48
C LYS A 13 -6.87 -14.65 -18.03
N ALA A 14 -6.51 -15.68 -17.28
CA ALA A 14 -6.65 -17.07 -17.69
C ALA A 14 -8.13 -17.46 -17.86
N ALA A 15 -9.01 -17.03 -16.95
CA ALA A 15 -10.45 -17.23 -17.05
C ALA A 15 -11.02 -16.50 -18.29
N ALA A 16 -10.61 -15.25 -18.52
CA ALA A 16 -10.97 -14.50 -19.73
C ALA A 16 -10.48 -15.23 -20.99
N SER A 17 -9.21 -15.64 -21.05
CA SER A 17 -8.64 -16.42 -22.16
C SER A 17 -9.37 -17.74 -22.39
N GLY A 18 -9.83 -18.43 -21.35
CA GLY A 18 -10.63 -19.65 -21.45
C GLY A 18 -12.01 -19.41 -22.07
N VAL A 19 -12.75 -18.40 -21.58
CA VAL A 19 -14.04 -17.98 -22.16
C VAL A 19 -13.88 -17.60 -23.63
N ILE A 20 -12.78 -16.93 -23.94
CA ILE A 20 -12.41 -16.51 -25.29
C ILE A 20 -12.13 -17.71 -26.19
N GLY A 21 -11.31 -18.68 -25.75
CA GLY A 21 -11.01 -19.87 -26.54
C GLY A 21 -12.27 -20.68 -26.87
N VAL A 22 -13.18 -20.83 -25.89
CA VAL A 22 -14.47 -21.49 -26.10
C VAL A 22 -15.36 -20.71 -27.09
N SER A 23 -15.39 -19.37 -26.96
CA SER A 23 -16.18 -18.50 -27.83
C SER A 23 -15.64 -18.50 -29.28
N SER A 24 -14.32 -18.43 -29.45
CA SER A 24 -13.65 -18.52 -30.75
C SER A 24 -13.85 -19.88 -31.40
N ALA A 25 -13.76 -20.98 -30.64
CA ALA A 25 -14.03 -22.33 -31.15
C ALA A 25 -15.49 -22.50 -31.59
N TYR A 26 -16.43 -21.93 -30.82
CA TYR A 26 -17.86 -21.90 -31.19
C TYR A 26 -18.09 -21.10 -32.48
N PHE A 27 -17.49 -19.91 -32.60
CA PHE A 27 -17.56 -19.08 -33.81
C PHE A 27 -16.91 -19.75 -35.02
N LEU A 28 -15.72 -20.36 -34.86
CA LEU A 28 -15.04 -21.13 -35.90
C LEU A 28 -15.90 -22.30 -36.38
N LYS A 29 -16.51 -23.06 -35.46
CA LYS A 29 -17.42 -24.15 -35.82
C LYS A 29 -18.62 -23.67 -36.65
N GLN A 30 -19.10 -22.46 -36.42
CA GLN A 30 -20.23 -21.88 -37.16
C GLN A 30 -19.84 -21.35 -38.55
N PHE A 31 -18.57 -21.05 -38.79
CA PHE A 31 -18.06 -20.47 -40.05
C PHE A 31 -17.13 -21.38 -40.86
N LEU A 32 -16.77 -22.57 -40.35
CA LEU A 32 -16.02 -23.60 -41.07
C LEU A 32 -16.84 -24.11 -42.25
N GLY A 33 -16.58 -23.52 -43.42
CA GLY A 33 -17.32 -23.76 -44.66
C GLY A 33 -17.07 -22.70 -45.75
N VAL A 34 -16.31 -21.63 -45.47
CA VAL A 34 -16.12 -20.51 -46.39
C VAL A 34 -14.64 -20.18 -46.56
N ASP A 35 -14.10 -20.45 -47.75
CA ASP A 35 -12.90 -19.87 -48.38
C ASP A 35 -11.71 -19.48 -47.44
N THR A 36 -10.65 -20.29 -47.46
CA THR A 36 -9.51 -20.32 -46.50
C THR A 36 -8.78 -18.99 -46.30
N LYS A 37 -8.76 -18.08 -47.29
CA LYS A 37 -8.16 -16.74 -47.13
C LYS A 37 -9.01 -15.81 -46.26
N LYS A 38 -10.34 -15.91 -46.32
CA LYS A 38 -11.23 -15.13 -45.46
C LYS A 38 -11.19 -15.65 -44.03
N GLU A 39 -11.00 -16.96 -43.84
CA GLU A 39 -10.87 -17.58 -42.51
C GLU A 39 -9.67 -17.04 -41.71
N LEU A 40 -8.49 -16.89 -42.34
CA LEU A 40 -7.30 -16.33 -41.68
C LEU A 40 -7.51 -14.88 -41.22
N TRP A 41 -8.16 -14.04 -42.03
CA TRP A 41 -8.47 -12.66 -41.66
C TRP A 41 -9.50 -12.58 -40.52
N ILE A 42 -10.50 -13.47 -40.52
CA ILE A 42 -11.47 -13.58 -39.44
C ILE A 42 -10.79 -13.99 -38.13
N VAL A 43 -9.93 -15.01 -38.16
CA VAL A 43 -9.18 -15.45 -36.96
C VAL A 43 -8.29 -14.33 -36.42
N PHE A 44 -7.60 -13.60 -37.29
CA PHE A 44 -6.79 -12.44 -36.89
C PHE A 44 -7.64 -11.32 -36.27
N ALA A 45 -8.74 -10.95 -36.92
CA ALA A 45 -9.65 -9.92 -36.42
C ALA A 45 -10.26 -10.29 -35.05
N VAL A 46 -10.65 -11.54 -34.87
CA VAL A 46 -11.14 -12.08 -33.60
C VAL A 46 -10.04 -11.99 -32.55
N THR A 47 -8.81 -12.42 -32.85
CA THR A 47 -7.68 -12.36 -31.91
C THR A 47 -7.39 -10.93 -31.44
N VAL A 48 -7.38 -9.96 -32.37
CA VAL A 48 -7.17 -8.54 -32.06
C VAL A 48 -8.32 -7.99 -31.20
N ALA A 49 -9.57 -8.28 -31.56
CA ALA A 49 -10.73 -7.85 -30.78
C ALA A 49 -10.67 -8.38 -29.34
N LEU A 50 -10.29 -9.65 -29.18
CA LEU A 50 -10.15 -10.30 -27.89
C LEU A 50 -9.03 -9.68 -27.04
N PHE A 51 -7.89 -9.36 -27.66
CA PHE A 51 -6.79 -8.67 -26.99
C PHE A 51 -7.22 -7.28 -26.46
N ILE A 52 -7.96 -6.52 -27.26
CA ILE A 52 -8.50 -5.21 -26.86
C ILE A 52 -9.46 -5.37 -25.68
N ILE A 53 -10.37 -6.35 -25.75
CA ILE A 53 -11.34 -6.64 -24.69
C ILE A 53 -10.62 -6.99 -23.38
N ILE A 54 -9.63 -7.90 -23.41
CA ILE A 54 -8.85 -8.28 -22.21
C ILE A 54 -8.14 -7.06 -21.62
N SER A 55 -7.49 -6.26 -22.47
CA SER A 55 -6.77 -5.06 -22.04
C SER A 55 -7.71 -4.06 -21.36
N PHE A 56 -8.90 -3.86 -21.92
CA PHE A 56 -9.93 -3.02 -21.35
C PHE A 56 -10.43 -3.54 -20.00
N PHE A 57 -10.77 -4.84 -19.89
CA PHE A 57 -11.18 -5.43 -18.61
C PHE A 57 -10.09 -5.37 -17.54
N ASN A 58 -8.83 -5.61 -17.92
CA ASN A 58 -7.70 -5.51 -17.01
C ASN A 58 -7.55 -4.08 -16.46
N TRP A 59 -7.72 -3.07 -17.33
CA TRP A 59 -7.74 -1.67 -16.93
C TRP A 59 -8.92 -1.35 -15.98
N VAL A 60 -10.13 -1.82 -16.31
CA VAL A 60 -11.32 -1.63 -15.46
C VAL A 60 -11.13 -2.26 -14.08
N ILE A 61 -10.68 -3.51 -14.00
CA ILE A 61 -10.46 -4.22 -12.74
C ILE A 61 -9.41 -3.51 -11.89
N THR A 62 -8.28 -3.11 -12.49
CA THR A 62 -7.20 -2.40 -11.78
C THR A 62 -7.72 -1.09 -11.19
N ASN A 63 -8.47 -0.31 -11.98
CA ASN A 63 -9.04 0.95 -11.51
C ASN A 63 -10.10 0.76 -10.40
N ILE A 64 -10.88 -0.32 -10.45
CA ILE A 64 -11.84 -0.67 -9.38
C ILE A 64 -11.10 -1.05 -8.08
N ILE A 65 -10.02 -1.83 -8.18
CA ILE A 65 -9.20 -2.22 -7.03
C ILE A 65 -8.51 -0.99 -6.42
N ASP A 66 -7.99 -0.08 -7.25
CA ASP A 66 -7.33 1.16 -6.79
C ASP A 66 -8.29 2.14 -6.12
N ARG A 67 -9.57 2.16 -6.50
CA ARG A 67 -10.58 3.02 -5.85
C ARG A 67 -11.21 2.39 -4.61
N SER A 68 -11.33 1.06 -4.55
CA SER A 68 -12.09 0.38 -3.48
C SER A 68 -11.20 -0.22 -2.40
N GLN A 69 -11.07 0.51 -1.28
CA GLN A 69 -10.38 0.02 -0.09
C GLN A 69 -11.00 -1.29 0.45
N ARG A 70 -12.32 -1.47 0.32
CA ARG A 70 -13.00 -2.69 0.78
C ARG A 70 -12.56 -3.92 -0.02
N LEU A 71 -12.43 -3.78 -1.34
CA LEU A 71 -11.95 -4.86 -2.21
C LEU A 71 -10.49 -5.19 -1.90
N ARG A 72 -9.63 -4.17 -1.75
CA ARG A 72 -8.23 -4.39 -1.33
C ARG A 72 -8.13 -5.09 0.01
N LYS A 73 -8.95 -4.70 0.99
CA LYS A 73 -9.01 -5.38 2.29
C LYS A 73 -9.39 -6.85 2.16
N MET A 74 -10.38 -7.16 1.32
CA MET A 74 -10.82 -8.54 1.07
C MET A 74 -9.74 -9.37 0.37
N LEU A 75 -9.08 -8.82 -0.65
CA LEU A 75 -8.06 -9.52 -1.44
C LEU A 75 -6.74 -9.72 -0.67
N LEU A 76 -6.32 -8.70 0.09
CA LEU A 76 -5.04 -8.72 0.81
C LEU A 76 -5.15 -9.45 2.14
N GLY A 77 -6.30 -9.41 2.81
CA GLY A 77 -6.50 -10.04 4.11
C GLY A 77 -5.41 -9.59 5.09
N LYS A 78 -4.60 -10.54 5.57
CA LYS A 78 -3.47 -10.35 6.50
C LYS A 78 -2.37 -9.40 5.99
N ASP A 79 -2.36 -9.07 4.69
CA ASP A 79 -1.43 -8.11 4.10
C ASP A 79 -2.01 -6.69 3.98
N PHE A 80 -3.20 -6.44 4.54
CA PHE A 80 -3.86 -5.15 4.43
C PHE A 80 -3.35 -4.13 5.46
N LEU A 81 -2.44 -3.26 5.00
CA LEU A 81 -1.78 -2.27 5.86
C LEU A 81 -2.56 -0.95 6.02
N GLU A 82 -3.42 -0.60 5.06
CA GLU A 82 -3.98 0.75 4.96
C GLU A 82 -4.75 1.19 6.21
N GLY A 83 -4.67 2.49 6.51
CA GLY A 83 -5.37 3.12 7.62
C GLY A 83 -4.50 4.10 8.38
N LEU A 84 -5.03 4.57 9.51
CA LEU A 84 -4.34 5.44 10.43
C LEU A 84 -3.58 4.60 11.46
N TRP A 85 -2.36 5.03 11.73
CA TRP A 85 -1.41 4.42 12.64
C TRP A 85 -0.86 5.49 13.57
N ILE A 86 -0.50 5.06 14.76
CA ILE A 86 0.16 5.86 15.76
C ILE A 86 1.53 5.23 16.00
N GLN A 87 2.59 6.02 15.93
CA GLN A 87 3.96 5.55 16.12
C GLN A 87 4.73 6.38 17.15
N LYS A 88 5.64 5.72 17.87
CA LYS A 88 6.62 6.32 18.77
C LYS A 88 8.03 6.08 18.24
N LEU A 89 8.87 7.10 18.30
CA LEU A 89 10.27 7.06 17.85
C LEU A 89 11.20 7.15 19.06
N ALA A 90 12.18 6.25 19.09
CA ALA A 90 13.19 6.15 20.14
C ALA A 90 14.61 6.09 19.53
N THR A 91 15.58 6.72 20.18
CA THR A 91 16.90 7.00 19.60
C THR A 91 17.89 5.86 19.77
N ASP A 92 17.89 5.20 20.93
CA ASP A 92 18.91 4.19 21.25
C ASP A 92 18.34 2.76 21.18
N SER A 93 17.08 2.57 21.57
CA SER A 93 16.42 1.25 21.52
C SER A 93 14.89 1.33 21.47
N LEU A 94 14.22 0.24 21.09
CA LEU A 94 12.76 0.13 21.09
C LEU A 94 12.11 0.34 22.48
N ASN A 95 12.86 0.13 23.56
CA ASN A 95 12.39 0.20 24.95
C ASN A 95 12.67 1.56 25.62
N GLU A 96 13.31 2.48 24.91
CA GLU A 96 13.64 3.80 25.44
C GLU A 96 12.40 4.71 25.50
N LYS A 97 12.47 5.78 26.30
CA LYS A 97 11.44 6.81 26.29
C LYS A 97 11.36 7.46 24.91
N PRO A 98 10.17 7.57 24.32
CA PRO A 98 10.04 8.12 22.99
C PRO A 98 10.30 9.62 22.99
N VAL A 99 11.02 10.07 21.97
CA VAL A 99 11.38 11.48 21.77
C VAL A 99 10.36 12.18 20.87
N ILE A 100 9.77 11.43 19.94
CA ILE A 100 8.80 11.92 18.95
C ILE A 100 7.63 10.95 18.88
N TYR A 101 6.43 11.53 18.75
CA TYR A 101 5.21 10.81 18.44
C TYR A 101 4.75 11.19 17.04
N SER A 102 4.25 10.24 16.26
CA SER A 102 3.68 10.57 14.95
C SER A 102 2.33 9.91 14.71
N LYS A 103 1.48 10.63 13.99
CA LYS A 103 0.33 10.06 13.29
C LYS A 103 0.79 9.68 11.89
N VAL A 104 0.51 8.46 11.48
CA VAL A 104 0.92 7.93 10.18
C VAL A 104 -0.30 7.43 9.44
N TYR A 105 -0.42 7.82 8.19
CA TYR A 105 -1.47 7.35 7.32
C TYR A 105 -0.83 6.52 6.19
N ILE A 106 -1.26 5.28 6.07
CA ILE A 106 -0.86 4.38 4.98
C ILE A 106 -2.06 4.28 4.04
N SER A 107 -1.92 4.78 2.81
CA SER A 107 -2.87 4.59 1.71
C SER A 107 -2.25 3.78 0.59
N TYR A 108 -3.07 3.26 -0.31
CA TYR A 108 -2.62 2.63 -1.53
C TYR A 108 -3.06 3.47 -2.72
N GLU A 109 -2.10 3.94 -3.52
CA GLU A 109 -2.30 4.84 -4.65
C GLU A 109 -1.36 4.41 -5.77
N ASN A 110 -1.86 4.31 -7.03
CA ASN A 110 -1.05 4.05 -8.21
C ASN A 110 -0.08 2.86 -8.09
N GLY A 111 -0.56 1.72 -7.60
CA GLY A 111 0.25 0.49 -7.53
C GLY A 111 1.23 0.38 -6.35
N HIS A 112 1.30 1.37 -5.45
CA HIS A 112 2.20 1.36 -4.31
C HIS A 112 1.54 1.89 -3.03
N TYR A 113 2.13 1.56 -1.88
CA TYR A 113 1.73 2.18 -0.62
C TYR A 113 2.32 3.59 -0.54
N LYS A 114 1.47 4.54 -0.19
CA LYS A 114 1.86 5.89 0.16
C LYS A 114 1.77 6.05 1.67
N VAL A 115 2.86 6.48 2.28
CA VAL A 115 2.96 6.73 3.71
C VAL A 115 3.13 8.22 3.93
N THR A 116 2.19 8.82 4.65
CA THR A 116 2.27 10.21 5.09
C THR A 116 2.17 10.27 6.60
N GLY A 117 2.65 11.35 7.21
CA GLY A 117 2.47 11.51 8.63
C GLY A 117 2.82 12.89 9.16
N GLU A 118 2.41 13.09 10.41
CA GLU A 118 2.62 14.30 11.19
C GLU A 118 3.36 13.90 12.46
N SER A 119 4.45 14.60 12.76
CA SER A 119 5.27 14.37 13.94
C SER A 119 5.06 15.46 14.98
N TYR A 120 5.12 15.06 16.24
CA TYR A 120 4.92 15.89 17.41
C TYR A 120 6.01 15.57 18.43
N ASP A 121 6.46 16.58 19.15
CA ASP A 121 7.36 16.37 20.28
C ASP A 121 6.63 15.74 21.47
N LYS A 122 7.39 15.50 22.56
CA LYS A 122 6.86 14.93 23.80
C LYS A 122 5.73 15.75 24.44
N ASP A 123 5.67 17.05 24.16
CA ASP A 123 4.74 18.01 24.72
C ASP A 123 3.51 18.21 23.81
N GLY A 124 3.50 17.56 22.64
CA GLY A 124 2.40 17.59 21.68
C GLY A 124 2.48 18.77 20.70
N LYS A 125 3.61 19.50 20.67
CA LYS A 125 3.83 20.54 19.67
C LYS A 125 4.09 19.86 18.32
N PHE A 126 3.40 20.30 17.28
CA PHE A 126 3.68 19.87 15.92
C PHE A 126 5.13 20.23 15.56
N THR A 127 5.83 19.32 14.86
CA THR A 127 7.26 19.50 14.51
C THR A 127 7.49 19.41 13.00
N ALA A 128 6.84 18.45 12.34
CA ALA A 128 7.07 18.19 10.93
C ALA A 128 5.98 17.34 10.29
N THR A 129 5.85 17.43 8.96
CA THR A 129 5.19 16.41 8.13
C THR A 129 6.21 15.58 7.39
N PHE A 130 5.86 14.34 7.06
CA PHE A 130 6.66 13.50 6.17
C PHE A 130 5.80 12.78 5.15
N GLN A 131 6.39 12.47 4.00
CA GLN A 131 5.74 11.72 2.94
C GLN A 131 6.71 10.80 2.21
N SER A 132 6.23 9.64 1.81
CA SER A 132 6.95 8.69 0.96
C SER A 132 6.85 9.07 -0.52
N HIS A 133 7.85 8.72 -1.31
CA HIS A 133 7.84 8.90 -2.78
C HIS A 133 7.51 7.61 -3.54
N SER A 134 7.90 6.48 -2.99
CA SER A 134 7.66 5.15 -3.50
C SER A 134 7.61 4.17 -2.33
N SER A 135 7.23 2.93 -2.57
CA SER A 135 7.36 1.89 -1.56
C SER A 135 7.42 0.50 -2.16
N GLU A 136 8.00 -0.42 -1.40
CA GLU A 136 8.01 -1.84 -1.68
C GLU A 136 7.46 -2.60 -0.46
N TYR A 137 6.55 -3.55 -0.69
CA TYR A 137 6.03 -4.41 0.36
C TYR A 137 6.16 -5.89 0.01
N ALA A 138 7.06 -6.56 0.72
CA ALA A 138 7.35 -7.98 0.61
C ALA A 138 7.67 -8.57 1.99
N ASN A 139 7.28 -9.83 2.24
CA ASN A 139 7.59 -10.56 3.47
C ASN A 139 7.26 -9.79 4.75
N HIS A 140 6.11 -9.12 4.79
CA HIS A 140 5.65 -8.29 5.92
C HIS A 140 6.55 -7.09 6.24
N ILE A 141 7.39 -6.68 5.29
CA ILE A 141 8.27 -5.53 5.41
C ILE A 141 7.83 -4.49 4.37
N LEU A 142 7.49 -3.29 4.84
CA LEU A 142 7.26 -2.11 4.00
C LEU A 142 8.50 -1.24 4.06
N GLU A 143 9.17 -1.07 2.92
CA GLU A 143 10.33 -0.20 2.77
C GLU A 143 9.97 1.00 1.88
N TYR A 144 10.33 2.21 2.30
CA TYR A 144 10.04 3.42 1.53
C TYR A 144 11.04 4.55 1.78
N PRO A 145 11.48 5.25 0.73
CA PRO A 145 12.15 6.54 0.87
C PRO A 145 11.13 7.64 1.21
N PHE A 146 11.53 8.60 2.05
CA PHE A 146 10.68 9.72 2.46
C PHE A 146 11.43 11.05 2.46
N THR A 147 10.64 12.14 2.49
CA THR A 147 11.12 13.50 2.78
C THR A 147 10.31 14.08 3.93
N ILE A 148 10.97 14.89 4.77
CA ILE A 148 10.36 15.61 5.88
C ILE A 148 10.35 17.10 5.55
N THR A 149 9.23 17.75 5.84
CA THR A 149 9.07 19.20 5.85
C THR A 149 8.90 19.66 7.29
N THR A 150 9.89 20.38 7.82
CA THR A 150 9.89 20.87 9.21
C THR A 150 9.39 22.31 9.31
N ILE A 151 8.85 22.70 10.47
CA ILE A 151 8.36 24.07 10.72
C ILE A 151 9.51 25.08 10.83
N GLU A 152 10.62 24.68 11.47
CA GLU A 152 11.66 25.61 11.90
C GLU A 152 12.75 25.84 10.83
N ASN A 153 12.78 25.05 9.76
CA ASN A 153 13.79 25.21 8.72
C ASN A 153 13.33 24.64 7.37
N THR A 154 12.83 25.51 6.48
CA THR A 154 12.40 25.15 5.11
C THR A 154 13.57 24.90 4.17
N GLU A 155 14.80 25.31 4.53
CA GLU A 155 15.97 25.19 3.67
C GLU A 155 16.63 23.80 3.73
N LYS A 156 16.53 23.10 4.88
CA LYS A 156 17.09 21.75 5.04
C LYS A 156 16.05 20.68 4.68
N LYS A 157 16.13 20.18 3.44
CA LYS A 157 15.41 18.96 3.05
C LYS A 157 15.99 17.76 3.78
N VAL A 158 15.23 17.22 4.73
CA VAL A 158 15.56 15.94 5.36
C VAL A 158 14.98 14.83 4.50
N PHE A 159 15.81 13.87 4.14
CA PHE A 159 15.39 12.68 3.42
C PHE A 159 15.97 11.43 4.07
N GLY A 160 15.33 10.30 3.83
CA GLY A 160 15.69 9.07 4.49
C GLY A 160 14.94 7.87 3.94
N THR A 161 15.21 6.72 4.55
CA THR A 161 14.54 5.46 4.23
C THR A 161 13.98 4.87 5.51
N SER A 162 12.75 4.38 5.44
CA SER A 162 12.07 3.72 6.53
C SER A 162 11.83 2.26 6.16
N LYS A 163 12.03 1.37 7.14
CA LYS A 163 11.76 -0.06 7.01
C LYS A 163 10.86 -0.49 8.15
N LEU A 164 9.60 -0.82 7.83
CA LEU A 164 8.57 -1.20 8.79
C LEU A 164 8.28 -2.69 8.69
N THR A 165 8.44 -3.43 9.77
CA THR A 165 8.14 -4.86 9.88
C THR A 165 6.82 -5.05 10.62
N PHE A 166 5.82 -5.56 9.92
CA PHE A 166 4.48 -5.82 10.45
C PHE A 166 4.41 -7.19 11.13
N SER A 167 3.56 -7.29 12.14
CA SER A 167 3.36 -8.54 12.88
C SER A 167 2.84 -9.66 11.97
N LEU A 168 3.49 -10.83 12.01
CA LEU A 168 3.02 -12.07 11.40
C LEU A 168 1.87 -12.64 12.25
N THR A 169 0.63 -12.26 11.93
CA THR A 169 -0.55 -12.81 12.60
C THR A 169 -1.55 -13.34 11.58
N ASP A 170 -2.47 -14.20 12.04
CA ASP A 170 -3.59 -14.67 11.23
C ASP A 170 -4.67 -13.59 11.02
N GLU A 171 -4.52 -12.44 11.65
CA GLU A 171 -5.43 -11.31 11.60
C GLU A 171 -4.87 -10.17 10.75
N LEU A 172 -5.62 -9.06 10.68
CA LEU A 172 -5.12 -7.83 10.09
C LEU A 172 -3.94 -7.30 10.93
N PRO A 173 -2.86 -6.82 10.29
CA PRO A 173 -1.76 -6.21 11.01
C PRO A 173 -2.26 -5.05 11.86
N ASN A 174 -1.98 -5.12 13.17
CA ASN A 174 -2.37 -4.11 14.13
C ASN A 174 -1.17 -3.44 14.81
N LYS A 175 0.05 -3.94 14.55
CA LYS A 175 1.31 -3.41 15.09
C LYS A 175 2.43 -3.55 14.04
N TYR A 176 3.40 -2.65 14.13
CA TYR A 176 4.69 -2.80 13.44
C TYR A 176 5.82 -2.25 14.30
N ILE A 177 7.02 -2.77 14.06
CA ILE A 177 8.27 -2.15 14.49
C ILE A 177 9.02 -1.65 13.25
N GLY A 178 9.93 -0.70 13.40
CA GLY A 178 10.66 -0.20 12.27
C GLY A 178 11.98 0.46 12.62
N ILE A 179 12.74 0.72 11.56
CA ILE A 179 14.01 1.41 11.62
C ILE A 179 13.96 2.53 10.58
N VAL A 180 14.33 3.73 11.01
CA VAL A 180 14.34 4.94 10.18
C VAL A 180 15.77 5.47 10.09
N TYR A 181 16.26 5.59 8.88
CA TYR A 181 17.53 6.22 8.55
C TYR A 181 17.26 7.59 7.94
N SER A 182 18.06 8.60 8.28
CA SER A 182 17.97 9.92 7.65
C SER A 182 19.35 10.49 7.37
N ASN A 183 19.43 11.41 6.42
CA ASN A 183 20.67 12.11 6.06
C ASN A 183 21.24 13.01 7.18
N LEU A 184 20.49 13.22 8.27
CA LEU A 184 20.92 14.06 9.39
C LEU A 184 21.44 13.26 10.59
N ARG A 185 21.38 11.93 10.58
CA ARG A 185 21.76 11.08 11.71
C ARG A 185 22.67 9.96 11.27
N GLU A 186 23.76 9.74 12.00
CA GLU A 186 24.64 8.58 11.78
C GLU A 186 23.97 7.27 12.25
N LYS A 187 23.21 7.35 13.34
CA LYS A 187 22.48 6.20 13.91
C LYS A 187 21.02 6.21 13.48
N PRO A 188 20.42 5.04 13.24
CA PRO A 188 18.99 4.93 12.96
C PRO A 188 18.15 5.28 14.19
N VAL A 189 16.89 5.59 13.94
CA VAL A 189 15.85 5.73 14.96
C VAL A 189 14.93 4.52 14.90
N TYR A 190 14.56 4.01 16.07
CA TYR A 190 13.68 2.86 16.19
C TYR A 190 12.24 3.30 16.34
N VAL A 191 11.34 2.56 15.69
CA VAL A 191 9.92 2.88 15.64
C VAL A 191 9.12 1.72 16.19
N THR A 192 8.12 2.03 17.01
CA THR A 192 7.04 1.09 17.34
C THR A 192 5.72 1.76 17.01
N ALA A 193 4.76 1.02 16.48
CA ALA A 193 3.47 1.57 16.12
C ALA A 193 2.32 0.60 16.33
N LYS A 194 1.12 1.17 16.43
CA LYS A 194 -0.14 0.45 16.52
C LYS A 194 -1.17 1.09 15.59
N LYS A 195 -2.01 0.23 14.99
CA LYS A 195 -3.08 0.65 14.09
C LYS A 195 -4.22 1.24 14.90
N LEU A 196 -4.72 2.39 14.48
CA LEU A 196 -5.89 3.00 15.08
C LEU A 196 -7.18 2.42 14.50
N PRO A 197 -8.17 2.08 15.33
CA PRO A 197 -9.52 1.79 14.85
C PRO A 197 -10.11 3.00 14.11
N LYS A 198 -10.92 2.74 13.08
CA LYS A 198 -11.42 3.76 12.12
C LYS A 198 -12.22 4.91 12.77
N LYS A 199 -12.71 4.74 14.00
CA LYS A 199 -13.50 5.72 14.75
C LYS A 199 -12.72 6.38 15.90
N THR A 200 -11.46 6.04 16.10
CA THR A 200 -10.66 6.56 17.20
C THR A 200 -9.98 7.85 16.79
N THR A 201 -10.33 8.94 17.46
CA THR A 201 -9.68 10.24 17.28
C THR A 201 -8.72 10.47 18.44
N VAL A 202 -7.44 10.68 18.15
CA VAL A 202 -6.43 11.01 19.16
C VAL A 202 -5.89 12.41 18.87
N ASN A 203 -6.05 13.33 19.80
CA ASN A 203 -5.49 14.66 19.69
C ASN A 203 -4.17 14.78 20.46
N LEU A 204 -3.05 14.70 19.75
CA LEU A 204 -1.73 14.81 20.38
C LEU A 204 -1.43 16.19 20.98
N THR A 205 -2.21 17.21 20.64
CA THR A 205 -2.00 18.56 21.19
C THR A 205 -2.56 18.72 22.61
N THR A 206 -3.47 17.84 23.06
CA THR A 206 -4.03 17.90 24.42
C THR A 206 -3.39 16.88 25.37
N PRO A 207 -3.27 17.18 26.68
CA PRO A 207 -2.79 16.22 27.67
C PRO A 207 -3.57 14.90 27.71
N GLU A 208 -4.89 14.97 27.57
CA GLU A 208 -5.78 13.80 27.56
C GLU A 208 -5.53 12.94 26.33
N GLY A 209 -5.35 13.56 25.15
CA GLY A 209 -5.05 12.84 23.93
C GLY A 209 -3.63 12.26 23.91
N ARG A 210 -2.65 12.91 24.55
CA ARG A 210 -1.33 12.32 24.80
C ARG A 210 -1.39 11.13 25.76
N THR A 211 -2.23 11.19 26.79
CA THR A 211 -2.43 10.08 27.72
C THR A 211 -3.12 8.90 27.03
N ALA A 212 -4.18 9.17 26.26
CA ALA A 212 -4.85 8.18 25.43
C ALA A 212 -3.89 7.56 24.40
N PHE A 213 -3.01 8.36 23.79
CA PHE A 213 -1.97 7.88 22.89
C PHE A 213 -1.03 6.88 23.58
N LYS A 214 -0.50 7.22 24.76
CA LYS A 214 0.40 6.34 25.52
C LYS A 214 -0.27 5.02 25.87
N ASN A 215 -1.49 5.07 26.40
CA ASN A 215 -2.28 3.88 26.72
C ASN A 215 -2.62 3.02 25.49
N LEU A 216 -2.67 3.63 24.30
CA LEU A 216 -2.92 2.89 23.07
C LEU A 216 -1.66 2.18 22.59
N ILE A 217 -0.48 2.79 22.68
CA ILE A 217 0.75 2.25 22.08
C ILE A 217 1.54 1.30 23.00
N ASP A 218 1.41 1.45 24.32
CA ASP A 218 1.95 0.53 25.33
C ASP A 218 1.03 -0.69 25.52
#